data_AF-A0AAD4HD78-F1
#
_entry.id   AF-A0AAD4HD78-F1
#
_cell.length_a   1.000
_cell.length_b   1.000
_cell.length_c   1.000
_cell.angle_alpha   90.00
_cell.angle_beta   90.00
_cell.angle_gamma   90.00
#
_symmetry.space_group_name_H-M   'P 1'
#
loop_
_entity.id
_entity.type
_entity.pdbx_description
1 polymer ?
#
loop_
_entity_poly.entity_id
_entity_poly.type
_entity_poly.pdbx_seq_one_letter_code
_entity_poly.pdbx_strand_id
1 'polypeptide(L)'
;MVLPKIKKNSDGSRHRMKVSDFDDVSKEILGTAACIFRCLIVSQAPFPENIAVKMQLAKAAWHEACQIKGINVKLTPSGVKMLLTRTSQVHGELKMKMCSLTASFFGFQLSNSNDVIRQNRDLAESLKDSSVFAFKDWKSKKGIYKTELLQLGINIMWFANRHDEGVIHHKYFNPMPVEVIALVLTTIECCINEWLQGLKEDIKFTSATYGTVYHGHFCSLQRFNERTAPYKLLDKIRVNLHDVARCI
;
A
#
# COMPACT_ATOMS: atom_id res chain seq x y z
N MET A 1 -2.96 -11.99 -34.51
CA MET A 1 -2.64 -12.10 -33.06
C MET A 1 -1.14 -12.23 -32.94
N VAL A 2 -0.45 -11.29 -32.30
CA VAL A 2 1.03 -11.32 -32.19
C VAL A 2 1.42 -12.01 -30.88
N LEU A 3 2.26 -13.03 -30.97
CA LEU A 3 2.81 -13.75 -29.81
C LEU A 3 4.07 -13.03 -29.30
N PRO A 4 4.23 -12.83 -27.98
CA PRO A 4 5.47 -12.27 -27.42
C PRO A 4 6.64 -13.21 -27.69
N LYS A 5 7.76 -12.69 -28.20
CA LYS A 5 9.00 -13.45 -28.39
C LYS A 5 9.90 -13.25 -27.16
N ILE A 6 10.06 -14.32 -26.38
CA ILE A 6 11.06 -14.39 -25.31
C ILE A 6 12.44 -14.50 -25.97
N LYS A 7 13.41 -13.65 -25.61
CA LYS A 7 14.81 -13.86 -25.98
C LYS A 7 15.32 -15.11 -25.24
N LYS A 8 15.54 -16.21 -25.95
CA LYS A 8 16.18 -17.41 -25.38
C LYS A 8 17.61 -17.05 -24.96
N ASN A 9 17.90 -17.09 -23.66
CA ASN A 9 19.26 -17.36 -23.19
C ASN A 9 19.29 -18.79 -22.66
N SER A 10 20.14 -19.60 -23.27
CA SER A 10 20.52 -20.94 -22.82
C SER A 10 21.45 -20.80 -21.61
N ASP A 11 20.92 -20.91 -20.39
CA ASP A 11 21.68 -21.56 -19.33
C ASP A 11 20.83 -22.00 -18.13
N GLY A 12 21.11 -23.21 -17.65
CA GLY A 12 20.36 -23.96 -16.64
C GLY A 12 20.65 -23.53 -15.20
N SER A 13 20.41 -22.26 -14.84
CA SER A 13 20.36 -21.84 -13.44
C SER A 13 19.03 -21.15 -13.11
N ARG A 14 18.67 -21.04 -11.82
CA ARG A 14 17.48 -20.31 -11.34
C ARG A 14 17.55 -18.83 -11.75
N HIS A 15 17.23 -18.53 -12.99
CA HIS A 15 17.24 -17.18 -13.52
C HIS A 15 15.97 -16.45 -13.06
N ARG A 16 16.16 -15.40 -12.25
CA ARG A 16 15.09 -14.47 -11.92
C ARG A 16 14.75 -13.70 -13.19
N MET A 17 13.57 -13.96 -13.78
CA MET A 17 13.10 -13.29 -15.00
C MET A 17 13.21 -11.78 -14.88
N LYS A 18 13.69 -11.13 -15.95
CA LYS A 18 13.92 -9.68 -16.03
C LYS A 18 13.08 -9.07 -17.15
N VAL A 19 12.82 -7.77 -17.03
CA VAL A 19 12.15 -6.97 -18.09
C VAL A 19 12.92 -7.06 -19.41
N SER A 20 14.24 -7.23 -19.37
CA SER A 20 15.12 -7.40 -20.54
C SER A 20 14.77 -8.59 -21.44
N ASP A 21 14.05 -9.57 -20.92
CA ASP A 21 13.78 -10.85 -21.59
C ASP A 21 12.63 -10.75 -22.62
N PHE A 22 11.94 -9.59 -22.65
CA PHE A 22 10.81 -9.28 -23.53
C PHE A 22 11.23 -8.38 -24.70
N ASP A 23 10.46 -8.40 -25.80
CA ASP A 23 10.57 -7.40 -26.86
C ASP A 23 10.15 -6.01 -26.36
N ASP A 24 10.59 -4.95 -27.03
CA ASP A 24 10.44 -3.58 -26.50
C ASP A 24 8.98 -3.14 -26.38
N VAL A 25 8.09 -3.65 -27.23
CA VAL A 25 6.65 -3.43 -27.14
C VAL A 25 6.07 -4.11 -25.90
N SER A 26 6.44 -5.37 -25.65
CA SER A 26 6.03 -6.11 -24.46
C SER A 26 6.55 -5.49 -23.16
N LYS A 27 7.75 -4.88 -23.17
CA LYS A 27 8.31 -4.16 -22.01
C LYS A 27 7.50 -2.92 -21.65
N GLU A 28 7.10 -2.14 -22.65
CA GLU A 28 6.35 -0.92 -22.44
C GLU A 28 4.96 -1.22 -21.84
N ILE A 29 4.26 -2.21 -22.40
CA ILE A 29 2.97 -2.69 -21.85
C ILE A 29 3.15 -3.21 -20.43
N LEU A 30 4.21 -4.00 -20.17
CA LEU A 30 4.49 -4.53 -18.84
C LEU A 30 4.75 -3.43 -17.81
N GLY A 31 5.42 -2.34 -18.20
CA GLY A 31 5.62 -1.16 -17.36
C GLY A 31 4.30 -0.53 -16.96
N THR A 32 3.44 -0.21 -17.93
CA THR A 32 2.11 0.35 -17.67
C THR A 32 1.23 -0.60 -16.86
N ALA A 33 1.22 -1.89 -17.20
CA ALA A 33 0.47 -2.91 -16.48
C ALA A 33 0.96 -3.06 -15.03
N ALA A 34 2.25 -2.89 -14.76
CA ALA A 34 2.78 -2.95 -13.41
C ALA A 34 2.27 -1.80 -12.53
N CYS A 35 2.23 -0.56 -13.05
CA CYS A 35 1.66 0.60 -12.35
C CYS A 35 0.16 0.41 -12.08
N ILE A 36 -0.60 -0.02 -13.09
CA ILE A 36 -2.04 -0.29 -12.93
C ILE A 36 -2.27 -1.41 -11.92
N PHE A 37 -1.50 -2.50 -12.00
CA PHE A 37 -1.63 -3.61 -11.06
C PHE A 37 -1.32 -3.18 -9.62
N ARG A 38 -0.32 -2.32 -9.40
CA ARG A 38 -0.04 -1.72 -8.09
C ARG A 38 -1.21 -0.88 -7.59
N CYS A 39 -1.87 -0.11 -8.44
CA CYS A 39 -3.08 0.63 -8.06
C CYS A 39 -4.22 -0.33 -7.68
N LEU A 40 -4.50 -1.32 -8.53
CA LEU A 40 -5.58 -2.29 -8.31
C LEU A 40 -5.37 -3.10 -7.03
N ILE A 41 -4.14 -3.54 -6.75
CA ILE A 41 -3.88 -4.36 -5.56
C ILE A 41 -4.13 -3.55 -4.29
N VAL A 42 -3.66 -2.29 -4.19
CA VAL A 42 -3.86 -1.48 -2.97
C VAL A 42 -5.27 -0.92 -2.84
N SER A 43 -6.01 -0.76 -3.94
CA SER A 43 -7.37 -0.21 -3.94
C SER A 43 -8.47 -1.25 -3.84
N GLN A 44 -8.19 -2.52 -4.14
CA GLN A 44 -9.23 -3.57 -4.19
C GLN A 44 -8.90 -4.78 -3.33
N ALA A 45 -7.63 -5.21 -3.26
CA ALA A 45 -7.25 -6.40 -2.51
C ALA A 45 -5.82 -6.31 -1.95
N PRO A 46 -5.55 -5.43 -0.97
CA PRO A 46 -4.20 -5.26 -0.41
C PRO A 46 -3.64 -6.55 0.16
N PHE A 47 -4.49 -7.31 0.86
CA PHE A 47 -4.19 -8.65 1.38
C PHE A 47 -5.12 -9.66 0.71
N PRO A 48 -4.83 -10.08 -0.53
CA PRO A 48 -5.73 -10.92 -1.29
C PRO A 48 -5.77 -12.34 -0.70
N GLU A 49 -6.98 -12.88 -0.59
CA GLU A 49 -7.27 -14.16 0.05
C GLU A 49 -6.55 -15.34 -0.61
N ASN A 50 -6.41 -15.29 -1.93
CA ASN A 50 -5.79 -16.35 -2.70
C ASN A 50 -5.11 -15.82 -3.97
N ILE A 51 -4.35 -16.71 -4.62
CA ILE A 51 -3.61 -16.39 -5.85
C ILE A 51 -4.54 -16.05 -7.03
N ALA A 52 -5.76 -16.59 -7.06
CA ALA A 52 -6.70 -16.37 -8.16
C ALA A 52 -7.14 -14.90 -8.22
N VAL A 53 -7.39 -14.26 -7.07
CA VAL A 53 -7.69 -12.82 -6.98
C VAL A 53 -6.54 -12.00 -7.57
N LYS A 54 -5.29 -12.27 -7.17
CA LYS A 54 -4.13 -11.57 -7.73
C LYS A 54 -4.00 -11.78 -9.24
N MET A 55 -4.27 -13.00 -9.73
CA MET A 55 -4.22 -13.31 -11.16
C MET A 55 -5.31 -12.58 -11.95
N GLN A 56 -6.51 -12.41 -11.40
CA GLN A 56 -7.58 -11.64 -12.02
C GLN A 56 -7.19 -10.16 -12.13
N LEU A 57 -6.67 -9.56 -11.05
CA LEU A 57 -6.18 -8.17 -11.08
C LEU A 57 -5.00 -7.99 -12.05
N ALA A 58 -4.10 -8.96 -12.14
CA ALA A 58 -2.99 -8.93 -13.11
C ALA A 58 -3.49 -8.96 -14.56
N LYS A 59 -4.51 -9.78 -14.85
CA LYS A 59 -5.15 -9.82 -16.18
C LYS A 59 -5.87 -8.51 -16.49
N ALA A 60 -6.59 -7.94 -15.53
CA ALA A 60 -7.26 -6.65 -15.69
C ALA A 60 -6.26 -5.52 -15.96
N ALA A 61 -5.19 -5.44 -15.18
CA ALA A 61 -4.12 -4.45 -15.37
C ALA A 61 -3.46 -4.56 -16.73
N TRP A 62 -3.17 -5.79 -17.18
CA TRP A 62 -2.58 -6.03 -18.50
C TRP A 62 -3.52 -5.64 -19.64
N HIS A 63 -4.79 -6.00 -19.52
CA HIS A 63 -5.81 -5.65 -20.51
C HIS A 63 -5.94 -4.13 -20.62
N GLU A 64 -6.00 -3.42 -19.50
CA GLU A 64 -6.07 -1.96 -19.51
C GLU A 64 -4.80 -1.33 -20.10
N ALA A 65 -3.61 -1.84 -19.77
CA ALA A 65 -2.37 -1.37 -20.37
C ALA A 65 -2.34 -1.55 -21.90
N CYS A 66 -2.86 -2.68 -22.40
CA CYS A 66 -3.01 -2.92 -23.84
C CYS A 66 -3.95 -1.90 -24.50
N GLN A 67 -5.06 -1.57 -23.85
CA GLN A 67 -6.00 -0.55 -24.33
C GLN A 67 -5.36 0.85 -24.38
N ILE A 68 -4.65 1.25 -23.31
CA ILE A 68 -3.96 2.54 -23.24
C ILE A 68 -2.91 2.68 -24.34
N LYS A 69 -2.19 1.60 -24.65
CA LYS A 69 -1.15 1.59 -25.69
C LYS A 69 -1.71 1.39 -27.09
N GLY A 70 -2.97 0.96 -27.24
CA GLY A 70 -3.55 0.60 -28.53
C GLY A 70 -2.94 -0.68 -29.13
N ILE A 71 -2.32 -1.54 -28.31
CA ILE A 71 -1.62 -2.75 -28.75
C ILE A 71 -2.20 -3.96 -28.04
N ASN A 72 -2.70 -4.93 -28.80
CA ASN A 72 -3.23 -6.17 -28.25
C ASN A 72 -2.15 -7.25 -28.18
N VAL A 73 -1.58 -7.45 -26.98
CA VAL A 73 -0.56 -8.47 -26.71
C VAL A 73 -1.09 -9.48 -25.69
N LYS A 74 -0.85 -10.77 -25.95
CA LYS A 74 -1.22 -11.83 -25.01
C LYS A 74 -0.34 -11.79 -23.75
N LEU A 75 -0.97 -11.76 -22.59
CA LEU A 75 -0.29 -11.91 -21.30
C LEU A 75 0.35 -13.30 -21.18
N THR A 76 1.66 -13.36 -20.98
CA THR A 76 2.41 -14.59 -20.79
C THR A 76 2.45 -15.01 -19.31
N PRO A 77 2.74 -16.28 -19.00
CA PRO A 77 2.99 -16.72 -17.62
C PRO A 77 4.13 -15.95 -16.93
N SER A 78 5.17 -15.57 -17.68
CA SER A 78 6.27 -14.74 -17.17
C SER A 78 5.80 -13.34 -16.80
N GLY A 79 4.99 -12.69 -17.66
CA GLY A 79 4.36 -11.40 -17.38
C GLY A 79 3.48 -11.44 -16.14
N VAL A 80 2.65 -12.49 -15.98
CA VAL A 80 1.86 -12.71 -14.75
C VAL A 80 2.78 -12.74 -13.54
N LYS A 81 3.83 -13.58 -13.56
CA LYS A 81 4.76 -13.69 -12.43
C LYS A 81 5.35 -12.33 -12.06
N MET A 82 5.77 -11.53 -13.04
CA MET A 82 6.32 -10.19 -12.80
C MET A 82 5.31 -9.24 -12.17
N LEU A 83 4.05 -9.22 -12.65
CA LEU A 83 2.99 -8.41 -12.06
C LEU A 83 2.73 -8.83 -10.61
N LEU A 84 2.61 -10.14 -10.35
CA LEU A 84 2.35 -10.65 -9.00
C LEU A 84 3.43 -10.23 -7.99
N THR A 85 4.71 -10.15 -8.41
CA THR A 85 5.79 -9.65 -7.52
C THR A 85 5.62 -8.19 -7.09
N ARG A 86 4.83 -7.38 -7.81
CA ARG A 86 4.61 -5.97 -7.46
C ARG A 86 3.82 -5.82 -6.15
N THR A 87 3.06 -6.84 -5.73
CA THR A 87 2.34 -6.84 -4.45
C THR A 87 3.28 -6.62 -3.26
N SER A 88 4.34 -7.43 -3.15
CA SER A 88 5.29 -7.29 -2.04
C SER A 88 6.15 -6.04 -2.18
N GLN A 89 6.40 -5.60 -3.41
CA GLN A 89 7.15 -4.36 -3.65
C GLN A 89 6.39 -3.12 -3.18
N VAL A 90 5.11 -2.96 -3.58
CA VAL A 90 4.32 -1.79 -3.17
C VAL A 90 4.10 -1.77 -1.66
N HIS A 91 3.93 -2.93 -1.03
CA HIS A 91 3.85 -3.07 0.43
C HIS A 91 5.16 -2.70 1.13
N GLY A 92 6.30 -3.20 0.64
CA GLY A 92 7.60 -2.88 1.22
C GLY A 92 7.97 -1.41 1.07
N GLU A 93 7.65 -0.82 -0.08
CA GLU A 93 7.83 0.61 -0.34
C GLU A 93 6.98 1.47 0.60
N LEU A 94 5.68 1.15 0.75
CA LEU A 94 4.80 1.85 1.69
C LEU A 94 5.32 1.73 3.12
N LYS A 95 5.68 0.52 3.57
CA LYS A 95 6.25 0.30 4.90
C LYS A 95 7.49 1.16 5.14
N MET A 96 8.44 1.15 4.20
CA MET A 96 9.69 1.91 4.32
C MET A 96 9.42 3.41 4.49
N LYS A 97 8.58 3.99 3.63
CA LYS A 97 8.18 5.41 3.71
C LYS A 97 7.48 5.71 5.04
N MET A 98 6.53 4.87 5.44
CA MET A 98 5.73 5.07 6.64
C MET A 98 6.53 4.92 7.93
N CYS A 99 7.51 4.03 8.03
CA CYS A 99 8.23 3.84 9.28
C CYS A 99 9.13 5.03 9.63
N SER A 100 9.69 5.72 8.64
CA SER A 100 10.40 6.98 8.86
C SER A 100 9.43 8.07 9.34
N LEU A 101 8.28 8.22 8.68
CA LEU A 101 7.26 9.21 9.07
C LEU A 101 6.69 8.93 10.46
N THR A 102 6.36 7.68 10.76
CA THR A 102 5.77 7.24 12.03
C THR A 102 6.73 7.50 13.19
N ALA A 103 8.00 7.16 13.02
CA ALA A 103 9.03 7.41 14.03
C ALA A 103 9.12 8.90 14.37
N SER A 104 9.24 9.75 13.33
CA SER A 104 9.31 11.20 13.51
C SER A 104 8.03 11.81 14.07
N PHE A 105 6.86 11.32 13.65
CA PHE A 105 5.57 11.89 14.02
C PHE A 105 5.23 11.68 15.50
N PHE A 106 5.55 10.50 16.04
CA PHE A 106 5.31 10.19 17.45
C PHE A 106 6.50 10.52 18.36
N GLY A 107 7.67 10.79 17.80
CA GLY A 107 8.87 11.13 18.57
C GLY A 107 9.62 9.91 19.11
N PHE A 108 9.56 8.78 18.42
CA PHE A 108 10.40 7.62 18.73
C PHE A 108 11.88 7.96 18.53
N GLN A 109 12.72 7.54 19.46
CA GLN A 109 14.15 7.89 19.45
C GLN A 109 15.03 6.66 19.35
N LEU A 110 16.01 6.70 18.46
CA LEU A 110 17.07 5.69 18.41
C LEU A 110 18.08 5.97 19.52
N SER A 111 18.03 5.18 20.59
CA SER A 111 18.92 5.30 21.74
C SER A 111 19.07 3.97 22.46
N ASN A 112 20.25 3.75 23.04
CA ASN A 112 20.53 2.61 23.93
C ASN A 112 20.35 2.97 25.41
N SER A 113 19.85 4.17 25.71
CA SER A 113 19.53 4.56 27.09
C SER A 113 18.32 3.78 27.59
N ASN A 114 18.43 3.17 28.78
CA ASN A 114 17.33 2.45 29.42
C ASN A 114 16.07 3.32 29.58
N ASP A 115 16.23 4.62 29.85
CA ASP A 115 15.11 5.54 29.99
C ASP A 115 14.40 5.76 28.66
N VAL A 116 15.15 5.93 27.56
CA VAL A 116 14.58 6.12 26.22
C VAL A 116 13.94 4.84 25.71
N ILE A 117 14.56 3.68 25.96
CA ILE A 117 13.98 2.37 25.65
C ILE A 117 12.63 2.21 26.34
N ARG A 118 12.55 2.52 27.64
CA ARG A 118 11.30 2.49 28.40
C ARG A 118 10.27 3.45 27.83
N GLN A 119 10.65 4.70 27.55
CA GLN A 119 9.73 5.70 26.97
C GLN A 119 9.18 5.28 25.61
N ASN A 120 10.03 4.75 24.72
CA ASN A 120 9.60 4.24 23.41
C ASN A 120 8.60 3.08 23.58
N ARG A 121 8.88 2.12 24.47
CA ARG A 121 7.95 1.01 24.72
C ARG A 121 6.61 1.50 25.24
N ASP A 122 6.63 2.32 26.29
CA ASP A 122 5.41 2.83 26.93
C ASP A 122 4.59 3.66 25.91
N LEU A 123 5.26 4.43 25.04
CA LEU A 123 4.62 5.14 23.92
C LEU A 123 4.01 4.19 22.89
N ALA A 124 4.75 3.18 22.42
CA ALA A 124 4.28 2.22 21.43
C ALA A 124 3.05 1.45 21.92
N GLU A 125 3.06 1.00 23.18
CA GLU A 125 1.92 0.34 23.83
C GLU A 125 0.70 1.28 23.90
N SER A 126 0.90 2.53 24.33
CA SER A 126 -0.19 3.51 24.46
C SER A 126 -0.83 3.90 23.13
N LEU A 127 -0.06 3.99 22.05
CA LEU A 127 -0.56 4.32 20.72
C LEU A 127 -1.37 3.18 20.13
N LYS A 128 -0.95 1.95 20.40
CA LYS A 128 -1.57 0.73 19.88
C LYS A 128 -2.85 0.38 20.63
N ASP A 129 -2.91 0.66 21.93
CA ASP A 129 -4.15 0.51 22.70
C ASP A 129 -5.30 1.25 22.00
N SER A 130 -6.36 0.49 21.69
CA SER A 130 -7.55 1.01 21.02
C SER A 130 -7.29 1.79 19.71
N SER A 131 -6.15 1.52 19.04
CA SER A 131 -5.73 2.21 17.81
C SER A 131 -5.70 3.74 17.94
N VAL A 132 -5.22 4.25 19.08
CA VAL A 132 -5.12 5.70 19.37
C VAL A 132 -4.34 6.46 18.29
N PHE A 133 -3.39 5.83 17.62
CA PHE A 133 -2.65 6.41 16.49
C PHE A 133 -3.53 6.87 15.32
N ALA A 134 -4.77 6.38 15.20
CA ALA A 134 -5.68 6.73 14.10
C ALA A 134 -6.38 8.09 14.29
N PHE A 135 -6.28 8.71 15.47
CA PHE A 135 -6.96 9.97 15.79
C PHE A 135 -6.15 11.20 15.38
N LYS A 136 -6.83 12.28 15.00
CA LYS A 136 -6.21 13.59 14.75
C LYS A 136 -5.49 14.12 15.99
N ASP A 137 -6.19 14.13 17.12
CA ASP A 137 -5.62 14.37 18.42
C ASP A 137 -5.68 13.06 19.21
N TRP A 138 -4.55 12.37 19.25
CA TRP A 138 -4.42 11.07 19.88
C TRP A 138 -4.41 11.16 21.42
N LYS A 139 -4.08 12.32 22.01
CA LYS A 139 -4.15 12.53 23.46
C LYS A 139 -5.58 12.68 23.94
N SER A 140 -6.39 13.49 23.24
CA SER A 140 -7.80 13.67 23.58
C SER A 140 -8.76 12.70 22.86
N LYS A 141 -8.22 11.79 22.04
CA LYS A 141 -8.95 10.81 21.21
C LYS A 141 -10.06 11.49 20.37
N LYS A 142 -9.72 12.61 19.72
CA LYS A 142 -10.65 13.37 18.85
C LYS A 142 -10.31 13.19 17.38
N GLY A 143 -11.35 13.00 16.57
CA GLY A 143 -11.22 12.87 15.12
C GLY A 143 -10.58 11.55 14.67
N ILE A 144 -11.24 10.42 14.96
CA ILE A 144 -10.80 9.11 14.47
C ILE A 144 -10.68 9.09 12.94
N TYR A 145 -9.65 8.42 12.43
CA TYR A 145 -9.28 8.35 11.00
C TYR A 145 -8.93 9.69 10.35
N LYS A 146 -8.61 10.71 11.16
CA LYS A 146 -8.16 12.03 10.71
C LYS A 146 -6.74 12.37 11.18
N THR A 147 -5.96 11.36 11.57
CA THR A 147 -4.53 11.54 11.85
C THR A 147 -3.80 12.10 10.62
N GLU A 148 -2.94 13.10 10.83
CA GLU A 148 -2.15 13.70 9.74
C GLU A 148 -1.23 12.69 9.08
N LEU A 149 -0.79 11.67 9.84
CA LEU A 149 0.05 10.59 9.35
C LEU A 149 -0.61 9.79 8.21
N LEU A 150 -1.95 9.68 8.21
CA LEU A 150 -2.70 9.02 7.14
C LEU A 150 -2.58 9.82 5.83
N GLN A 151 -2.78 11.14 5.89
CA GLN A 151 -2.64 12.02 4.73
C GLN A 151 -1.19 12.06 4.23
N LEU A 152 -0.21 12.23 5.13
CA LEU A 152 1.21 12.25 4.78
C LEU A 152 1.63 10.95 4.09
N GLY A 153 1.17 9.80 4.61
CA GLY A 153 1.42 8.49 4.03
C GLY A 153 0.85 8.31 2.63
N ILE A 154 -0.39 8.78 2.41
CA ILE A 154 -1.02 8.76 1.09
C ILE A 154 -0.24 9.64 0.10
N ASN A 155 0.11 10.86 0.53
CA ASN A 155 0.81 11.83 -0.29
C ASN A 155 2.18 11.31 -0.73
N ILE A 156 3.02 10.88 0.21
CA ILE A 156 4.38 10.40 -0.10
C ILE A 156 4.37 9.11 -0.93
N MET A 157 3.32 8.30 -0.82
CA MET A 157 3.26 7.02 -1.50
C MET A 157 2.74 7.15 -2.94
N TRP A 158 1.68 7.93 -3.15
CA TRP A 158 0.94 7.92 -4.43
C TRP A 158 0.76 9.30 -5.08
N PHE A 159 1.08 10.40 -4.42
CA PHE A 159 0.77 11.77 -4.88
C PHE A 159 1.90 12.79 -4.65
N ALA A 160 3.15 12.35 -4.51
CA ALA A 160 4.26 13.26 -4.24
C ALA A 160 4.72 14.00 -5.51
N ASN A 161 4.54 13.38 -6.68
CA ASN A 161 4.97 13.91 -7.97
C ASN A 161 3.92 13.71 -9.05
N ARG A 162 3.97 14.53 -10.11
CA ARG A 162 3.05 14.47 -11.27
C ARG A 162 3.01 13.13 -12.02
N HIS A 163 4.01 12.28 -11.83
CA HIS A 163 4.09 10.96 -12.47
C HIS A 163 3.79 9.81 -11.50
N ASP A 164 3.41 10.10 -10.26
CA ASP A 164 3.08 9.06 -9.30
C ASP A 164 1.75 8.38 -9.66
N GLU A 165 1.61 7.15 -9.20
CA GLU A 165 0.51 6.24 -9.56
C GLU A 165 -0.87 6.84 -9.23
N GLY A 166 -1.01 7.54 -8.11
CA GLY A 166 -2.24 8.21 -7.70
C GLY A 166 -2.59 9.43 -8.56
N VAL A 167 -1.60 10.09 -9.17
CA VAL A 167 -1.82 11.20 -10.10
C VAL A 167 -2.22 10.68 -11.48
N ILE A 168 -1.45 9.75 -12.03
CA ILE A 168 -1.70 9.19 -13.38
C ILE A 168 -2.98 8.35 -13.40
N HIS A 169 -3.18 7.50 -12.40
CA HIS A 169 -4.30 6.56 -12.32
C HIS A 169 -5.31 6.96 -11.25
N HIS A 170 -5.59 8.27 -11.13
CA HIS A 170 -6.43 8.85 -10.09
C HIS A 170 -7.82 8.20 -9.94
N LYS A 171 -8.37 7.61 -11.01
CA LYS A 171 -9.65 6.90 -10.99
C LYS A 171 -9.70 5.76 -9.96
N TYR A 172 -8.57 5.15 -9.61
CA TYR A 172 -8.53 4.09 -8.60
C TYR A 172 -8.47 4.63 -7.17
N PHE A 173 -8.24 5.92 -7.01
CA PHE A 173 -8.12 6.59 -5.73
C PHE A 173 -9.25 7.60 -5.46
N ASN A 174 -10.25 7.69 -6.35
CA ASN A 174 -11.31 8.70 -6.27
C ASN A 174 -12.72 8.07 -6.10
N PRO A 175 -13.40 8.27 -4.95
CA PRO A 175 -12.84 8.80 -3.69
C PRO A 175 -11.85 7.79 -3.08
N MET A 176 -11.06 8.19 -2.07
CA MET A 176 -10.04 7.32 -1.50
C MET A 176 -10.62 5.94 -1.10
N PRO A 177 -10.07 4.81 -1.58
CA PRO A 177 -10.58 3.49 -1.25
C PRO A 177 -10.46 3.21 0.25
N VAL A 178 -11.44 2.50 0.79
CA VAL A 178 -11.42 2.09 2.21
C VAL A 178 -10.25 1.12 2.44
N GLU A 179 -9.95 0.33 1.41
CA GLU A 179 -8.83 -0.60 1.30
C GLU A 179 -7.49 0.11 1.47
N VAL A 180 -7.30 1.27 0.83
CA VAL A 180 -6.08 2.08 0.96
C VAL A 180 -5.97 2.65 2.37
N ILE A 181 -7.07 3.17 2.94
CA ILE A 181 -7.08 3.70 4.31
C ILE A 181 -6.72 2.59 5.31
N ALA A 182 -7.36 1.42 5.20
CA ALA A 182 -7.06 0.27 6.05
C ALA A 182 -5.61 -0.19 5.88
N LEU A 183 -5.08 -0.21 4.65
CA LEU A 183 -3.70 -0.58 4.37
C LEU A 183 -2.73 0.37 5.06
N VAL A 184 -2.92 1.69 4.94
CA VAL A 184 -2.04 2.69 5.58
C VAL A 184 -2.13 2.60 7.11
N LEU A 185 -3.32 2.43 7.69
CA LEU A 185 -3.48 2.21 9.14
C LEU A 185 -2.73 0.96 9.61
N THR A 186 -2.83 -0.14 8.86
CA THR A 186 -2.10 -1.38 9.12
C THR A 186 -0.58 -1.15 9.06
N THR A 187 -0.11 -0.37 8.10
CA THR A 187 1.31 -0.02 7.99
C THR A 187 1.77 0.86 9.15
N ILE A 188 0.97 1.83 9.60
CA ILE A 188 1.27 2.63 10.80
C ILE A 188 1.41 1.72 12.01
N GLU A 189 0.46 0.80 12.22
CA GLU A 189 0.53 -0.16 13.31
C GLU A 189 1.77 -1.06 13.20
N CYS A 190 2.11 -1.52 12.00
CA CYS A 190 3.34 -2.27 11.77
C CYS A 190 4.59 -1.48 12.16
N CYS A 191 4.65 -0.19 11.82
CA CYS A 191 5.77 0.67 12.16
C CYS A 191 5.83 0.99 13.65
N ILE A 192 4.69 1.07 14.35
CA ILE A 192 4.65 1.19 15.82
C ILE A 192 5.12 -0.11 16.48
N ASN A 193 4.75 -1.27 15.92
CA ASN A 193 5.17 -2.57 16.44
C ASN A 193 6.69 -2.73 16.47
N GLU A 194 7.43 -2.06 15.56
CA GLU A 194 8.90 -2.05 15.55
C GLU A 194 9.51 -1.50 16.84
N TRP A 195 8.73 -0.81 17.68
CA TRP A 195 9.20 -0.15 18.91
C TRP A 195 8.66 -0.78 20.20
N LEU A 196 7.97 -1.92 20.11
CA LEU A 196 7.37 -2.57 21.29
C LEU A 196 8.38 -3.07 22.31
N GLN A 197 9.63 -3.30 21.92
CA GLN A 197 10.73 -3.62 22.86
C GLN A 197 11.49 -2.37 23.31
N GLY A 198 11.04 -1.18 22.89
CA GLY A 198 11.72 0.10 23.13
C GLY A 198 12.91 0.37 22.21
N LEU A 199 13.45 -0.66 21.57
CA LEU A 199 14.44 -0.60 20.49
C LEU A 199 13.74 -0.84 19.15
N LYS A 200 14.23 -0.18 18.10
CA LYS A 200 13.70 -0.35 16.75
C LYS A 200 14.10 -1.71 16.17
N GLU A 201 13.13 -2.52 15.81
CA GLU A 201 13.31 -3.81 15.13
C GLU A 201 12.66 -3.81 13.74
N ASP A 202 13.32 -4.37 12.74
CA ASP A 202 12.72 -4.51 11.40
C ASP A 202 11.70 -5.66 11.37
N ILE A 203 10.41 -5.33 11.44
CA ILE A 203 9.33 -6.32 11.41
C ILE A 203 8.85 -6.56 9.98
N LYS A 204 8.88 -7.80 9.50
CA LYS A 204 8.44 -8.10 8.12
C LYS A 204 6.96 -7.80 7.92
N PHE A 205 6.65 -6.91 6.98
CA PHE A 205 5.27 -6.60 6.57
C PHE A 205 4.76 -7.62 5.54
N THR A 206 4.34 -8.78 6.04
CA THR A 206 3.86 -9.90 5.21
C THR A 206 2.36 -10.13 5.39
N SER A 207 1.74 -10.77 4.40
CA SER A 207 0.33 -11.18 4.50
C SER A 207 0.05 -12.14 5.64
N ALA A 208 0.99 -13.03 5.97
CA ALA A 208 0.83 -13.96 7.07
C ALA A 208 0.77 -13.26 8.44
N THR A 209 1.50 -12.16 8.60
CA THR A 209 1.61 -11.43 9.88
C THR A 209 0.57 -10.32 10.01
N TYR A 210 0.31 -9.57 8.94
CA TYR A 210 -0.51 -8.36 8.98
C TYR A 210 -1.84 -8.47 8.23
N GLY A 211 -2.17 -9.63 7.63
CA GLY A 211 -3.47 -9.83 6.98
C GLY A 211 -4.66 -9.72 7.94
N THR A 212 -4.53 -10.26 9.15
CA THR A 212 -5.56 -10.17 10.19
C THR A 212 -5.70 -8.76 10.75
N VAL A 213 -4.58 -8.07 10.95
CA VAL A 213 -4.54 -6.66 11.39
C VAL A 213 -5.23 -5.77 10.35
N TYR A 214 -4.92 -5.96 9.07
CA TYR A 214 -5.60 -5.27 7.98
C TYR A 214 -7.10 -5.51 7.98
N HIS A 215 -7.53 -6.77 8.10
CA HIS A 215 -8.95 -7.09 8.14
C HIS A 215 -9.64 -6.46 9.35
N GLY A 216 -8.96 -6.38 10.50
CA GLY A 216 -9.44 -5.68 11.69
C GLY A 216 -9.69 -4.18 11.44
N HIS A 217 -8.74 -3.48 10.82
CA HIS A 217 -8.89 -2.07 10.44
C HIS A 217 -9.99 -1.87 9.41
N PHE A 218 -10.04 -2.72 8.38
CA PHE A 218 -11.07 -2.67 7.35
C PHE A 218 -12.49 -2.84 7.94
N CYS A 219 -12.70 -3.88 8.76
CA CYS A 219 -13.96 -4.10 9.47
C CYS A 219 -14.32 -2.95 10.41
N SER A 220 -13.32 -2.32 11.04
CA SER A 220 -13.56 -1.16 11.91
C SER A 220 -14.01 0.07 11.13
N LEU A 221 -13.42 0.32 9.95
CA LEU A 221 -13.86 1.37 9.03
C LEU A 221 -15.28 1.12 8.51
N GLN A 222 -15.62 -0.14 8.18
CA GLN A 222 -16.98 -0.51 7.78
C GLN A 222 -18.00 -0.25 8.89
N ARG A 223 -17.73 -0.70 10.12
CA ARG A 223 -18.58 -0.42 11.29
C ARG A 223 -18.69 1.08 11.59
N PHE A 224 -17.61 1.84 11.41
CA PHE A 224 -17.65 3.29 11.53
C PHE A 224 -18.57 3.90 10.48
N ASN A 225 -18.51 3.42 9.23
CA ASN A 225 -19.42 3.86 8.18
C ASN A 225 -20.88 3.59 8.52
N GLU A 226 -21.19 2.37 8.97
CA GLU A 226 -22.55 1.97 9.38
C GLU A 226 -23.09 2.86 10.50
N ARG A 227 -22.30 3.06 11.57
CA ARG A 227 -22.69 3.87 12.73
C ARG A 227 -22.83 5.37 12.42
N THR A 228 -22.15 5.83 11.37
CA THR A 228 -22.13 7.25 10.98
C THR A 228 -22.84 7.51 9.65
N ALA A 229 -23.58 6.51 9.14
CA ALA A 229 -24.25 6.56 7.85
C ALA A 229 -25.14 7.81 7.64
N PRO A 230 -25.93 8.28 8.63
CA PRO A 230 -26.72 9.51 8.48
C PRO A 230 -25.88 10.76 8.14
N TYR A 231 -24.62 10.77 8.59
CA TYR A 231 -23.72 11.90 8.43
C TYR A 231 -22.70 11.71 7.28
N LYS A 232 -22.65 10.50 6.71
CA LYS A 232 -21.70 10.07 5.67
C LYS A 232 -20.24 10.43 6.01
N LEU A 233 -19.85 10.20 7.27
CA LEU A 233 -18.54 10.68 7.74
C LEU A 233 -17.38 9.98 7.03
N LEU A 234 -17.48 8.67 6.79
CA LEU A 234 -16.42 7.97 6.08
C LEU A 234 -16.28 8.47 4.64
N ASP A 235 -17.39 8.70 3.93
CA ASP A 235 -17.34 9.26 2.57
C ASP A 235 -16.69 10.65 2.55
N LYS A 236 -17.03 11.52 3.51
CA LYS A 236 -16.37 12.82 3.67
C LYS A 236 -14.87 12.69 3.91
N ILE A 237 -14.45 11.73 4.73
CA ILE A 237 -13.02 11.45 4.97
C ILE A 237 -12.35 10.99 3.67
N ARG A 238 -12.97 10.06 2.93
CA ARG A 238 -12.43 9.52 1.68
C ARG A 238 -12.27 10.58 0.60
N VAL A 239 -13.26 11.47 0.45
CA VAL A 239 -13.20 12.60 -0.47
C VAL A 239 -12.09 13.56 -0.04
N ASN A 240 -12.05 13.95 1.24
CA ASN A 240 -11.03 14.87 1.75
C ASN A 240 -9.61 14.33 1.57
N LEU A 241 -9.36 13.05 1.87
CA LEU A 241 -8.03 12.45 1.71
C LEU A 241 -7.54 12.50 0.27
N HIS A 242 -8.43 12.25 -0.69
CA HIS A 242 -8.12 12.32 -2.12
C HIS A 242 -7.92 13.77 -2.60
N ASP A 243 -8.82 14.67 -2.24
CA ASP A 243 -8.78 16.06 -2.72
C ASP A 243 -7.55 16.81 -2.19
N VAL A 244 -7.20 16.61 -0.93
CA VAL A 244 -5.97 17.16 -0.34
C VAL A 244 -4.73 16.57 -1.00
N ALA A 245 -4.73 15.26 -1.32
CA ALA A 245 -3.59 14.62 -1.95
C ALA A 245 -3.33 15.15 -3.38
N ARG A 246 -4.37 15.57 -4.11
CA ARG A 246 -4.25 16.11 -5.46
C ARG A 246 -3.69 17.54 -5.54
N CYS A 247 -3.63 18.25 -4.42
CA CYS A 247 -3.20 19.65 -4.38
C CYS A 247 -1.68 19.83 -4.18
N ILE A 248 -0.91 18.73 -4.17
CA ILE A 248 0.55 18.69 -4.00
C ILE A 248 1.21 18.52 -5.37
#